data_AF-A0A956QYQ7-F1
#
_entry.id   AF-A0A956QYQ7-F1
#
_cell.length_a   1.000
_cell.length_b   1.000
_cell.length_c   1.000
_cell.angle_alpha   90.00
_cell.angle_beta   90.00
_cell.angle_gamma   90.00
#
_symmetry.space_group_name_H-M   'P 1'
#
loop_
_entity.id
_entity.type
_entity.pdbx_description
1 polymer ?
#
loop_
_entity_poly.entity_id
_entity_poly.type
_entity_poly.pdbx_seq_one_letter_code
_entity_poly.pdbx_strand_id
1 'polypeptide(L)' 'MRLSTFLLIVLLCLPIFASPAARAESPFLPPGIAWIPTWKQGIEEARHTGKPMLVMSAAPQCHNVPGVW' A
#
# COMPACT_ATOMS: atom_id res chain seq x y z
N MET A 1 -6.45 -41.87 0.38
CA MET A 1 -6.83 -40.57 0.96
C MET A 1 -8.10 -40.11 0.27
N ARG A 2 -9.22 -39.92 0.99
CA ARG A 2 -10.51 -39.62 0.36
C ARG A 2 -10.52 -38.15 -0.10
N LEU A 3 -10.97 -37.88 -1.33
CA LEU A 3 -11.02 -36.55 -1.95
C LEU A 3 -11.63 -35.47 -1.01
N SER A 4 -12.62 -35.88 -0.21
CA SER A 4 -13.26 -35.07 0.83
C SER A 4 -12.29 -34.53 1.89
N THR A 5 -11.30 -35.32 2.31
CA THR A 5 -10.32 -34.93 3.33
C THR A 5 -9.33 -33.90 2.78
N PHE A 6 -9.01 -33.98 1.49
CA PHE A 6 -8.11 -33.03 0.83
C PHE A 6 -8.77 -31.66 0.66
N LEU A 7 -10.05 -31.64 0.28
CA LEU A 7 -10.81 -30.40 0.11
C LEU A 7 -10.96 -29.60 1.41
N LEU A 8 -11.15 -30.32 2.53
CA LEU A 8 -11.30 -29.73 3.86
C LEU A 8 -10.00 -29.05 4.34
N ILE A 9 -8.85 -29.68 4.06
CA ILE A 9 -7.52 -29.13 4.39
C ILE A 9 -7.23 -27.87 3.57
N VAL A 10 -7.59 -27.86 2.28
CA VAL A 10 -7.39 -26.69 1.41
C VAL A 10 -8.24 -25.50 1.88
N LEU A 11 -9.51 -25.73 2.24
CA LEU A 11 -10.40 -24.69 2.78
C LEU A 11 -9.92 -24.13 4.12
N LEU A 12 -9.36 -24.95 5.00
CA LEU A 12 -8.81 -24.51 6.29
C LEU A 12 -7.49 -23.74 6.17
N CYS A 13 -6.66 -24.04 5.15
CA CYS A 13 -5.38 -23.36 4.94
C CYS A 13 -5.47 -22.05 4.14
N LEU A 14 -6.57 -21.81 3.42
CA LEU A 14 -6.79 -20.61 2.61
C LEU A 14 -6.64 -19.27 3.38
N PRO A 15 -7.17 -19.10 4.61
CA PRO A 15 -6.99 -17.83 5.34
C PRO A 15 -5.57 -17.62 5.88
N ILE A 16 -4.72 -18.66 5.97
CA ILE A 16 -3.35 -18.53 6.51
C ILE A 16 -2.42 -17.83 5.52
N PHE A 17 -2.61 -18.06 4.22
CA PHE A 17 -1.82 -17.41 3.16
C PHE A 17 -2.31 -16.00 2.81
N ALA A 18 -3.49 -15.59 3.28
CA ALA A 18 -4.06 -14.28 3.03
C ALA A 18 -3.69 -13.25 4.12
N SER A 19 -2.54 -13.40 4.79
CA SER A 19 -2.01 -12.30 5.60
C SER A 19 -1.58 -11.18 4.64
N PRO A 20 -2.22 -9.99 4.66
CA PRO A 20 -1.55 -8.82 4.12
C PRO A 20 -0.25 -8.70 4.91
N ALA A 21 0.88 -8.64 4.22
CA ALA A 21 2.16 -8.40 4.86
C ALA A 21 2.06 -7.06 5.62
N ALA A 22 1.71 -7.13 6.90
CA ALA A 22 1.73 -6.00 7.80
C ALA A 22 3.20 -5.60 7.89
N ARG A 23 3.57 -4.54 7.15
CA ARG A 23 4.92 -4.02 7.14
C ARG A 23 5.21 -3.53 8.56
N ALA A 24 6.10 -4.22 9.26
CA ALA A 24 6.51 -3.82 10.60
C ALA A 24 7.07 -2.40 10.54
N GLU A 25 6.36 -1.46 11.17
CA GLU A 25 6.78 -0.07 11.28
C GLU A 25 7.92 -0.02 12.30
N SER A 26 9.09 0.50 11.91
CA SER A 26 10.22 0.61 12.83
C SER A 26 9.88 1.63 13.92
N PRO A 27 9.98 1.30 15.21
CA PRO A 27 9.71 2.27 16.28
C PRO A 27 10.73 3.43 16.31
N PHE A 28 11.82 3.33 15.54
CA PHE A 28 12.88 4.32 15.47
C PHE A 28 12.82 5.24 14.24
N LEU A 29 11.96 4.94 13.26
CA LEU A 29 11.79 5.79 12.08
C LEU A 29 10.41 6.45 12.12
N PRO A 30 10.30 7.74 11.73
CA PRO A 30 8.99 8.33 11.54
C PRO A 30 8.21 7.51 10.49
N PRO A 31 6.88 7.42 10.63
CA PRO A 31 6.03 6.80 9.61
C PRO A 31 6.34 7.37 8.23
N GLY A 32 6.35 6.50 7.22
CA GLY A 32 6.60 6.91 5.84
C GLY A 32 5.54 7.89 5.32
N ILE A 33 5.89 8.64 4.27
CA ILE A 33 4.92 9.48 3.56
C ILE A 33 4.08 8.57 2.65
N ALA A 34 2.76 8.60 2.84
CA ALA A 34 1.84 7.95 1.92
C ALA A 34 1.59 8.83 0.69
N TRP A 35 2.17 8.47 -0.45
CA TRP A 35 1.99 9.18 -1.71
C TRP A 35 0.70 8.76 -2.42
N ILE A 36 -0.17 9.72 -2.75
CA ILE A 36 -1.41 9.47 -3.48
C ILE A 36 -1.18 9.83 -4.96
N PRO A 37 -1.23 8.85 -5.88
CA PRO A 37 -0.68 9.03 -7.24
C PRO A 37 -1.62 9.81 -8.17
N THR A 38 -2.90 9.98 -7.81
CA THR A 38 -3.87 10.67 -8.66
C THR A 38 -4.51 11.85 -7.95
N TRP A 39 -4.76 12.91 -8.71
CA TRP A 39 -5.47 14.09 -8.24
C TRP A 39 -6.82 13.77 -7.60
N LYS A 40 -7.61 12.91 -8.27
CA LYS A 40 -8.95 12.52 -7.80
C LYS A 40 -8.89 11.83 -6.44
N GLN A 41 -7.96 10.89 -6.25
CA GLN A 41 -7.79 10.21 -4.96
C GLN A 41 -7.28 11.17 -3.89
N GLY A 42 -6.37 12.10 -4.24
CA GLY A 42 -5.84 13.07 -3.29
C GLY A 42 -6.92 14.01 -2.76
N ILE A 43 -7.79 14.52 -3.65
CA ILE A 43 -8.94 15.35 -3.27
C ILE A 43 -9.90 14.59 -2.36
N GLU A 44 -10.19 13.33 -2.70
CA GLU A 44 -11.08 12.50 -1.88
C GLU A 44 -10.50 12.25 -0.48
N GLU A 45 -9.21 11.95 -0.37
CA GLU A 45 -8.55 11.73 0.93
C GLU A 45 -8.48 13.02 1.76
N ALA A 46 -8.18 14.15 1.14
CA ALA A 46 -8.16 15.45 1.81
C ALA A 46 -9.54 15.82 2.37
N ARG A 47 -10.60 15.54 1.61
CA ARG A 47 -11.98 15.72 2.04
C ARG A 47 -12.36 14.76 3.18
N HIS A 48 -11.95 13.49 3.07
CA HIS A 48 -12.23 12.46 4.08
C HIS A 48 -11.54 12.77 5.43
N THR A 49 -10.29 13.25 5.38
CA THR A 49 -9.47 13.49 6.59
C THR A 49 -9.52 14.93 7.11
N GLY A 50 -10.00 15.89 6.30
CA GLY A 50 -9.95 17.31 6.61
C GLY A 50 -8.53 17.90 6.63
N LYS A 51 -7.54 17.19 6.06
CA LYS A 51 -6.14 17.64 6.02
C LYS A 51 -5.83 18.39 4.72
N PRO A 52 -4.96 19.43 4.74
CA PRO A 52 -4.50 20.08 3.51
C PRO A 52 -3.65 19.15 2.64
N MET A 53 -3.68 19.36 1.34
CA MET A 53 -2.89 18.60 0.36
C MET A 53 -1.55 19.27 0.07
N LEU A 54 -0.48 18.49 0.10
CA LEU A 54 0.79 18.85 -0.53
C LEU A 54 0.83 18.27 -1.94
N VAL A 55 0.90 19.14 -2.94
CA VAL A 55 0.96 18.74 -4.36
C VAL A 55 2.40 18.89 -4.84
N MET A 56 3.00 17.78 -5.27
CA MET A 56 4.35 17.76 -5.82
C MET A 56 4.30 17.32 -7.28
N SER A 57 4.73 18.20 -8.19
CA SER A 57 5.01 17.83 -9.56
C SER A 57 6.43 17.27 -9.61
N ALA A 58 6.57 16.00 -9.98
CA ALA A 58 7.86 15.34 -10.16
C ALA A 58 7.97 14.85 -11.60
N ALA A 59 9.08 15.17 -12.27
CA ALA A 59 9.44 14.55 -13.53
C ALA A 59 10.24 13.28 -13.23
N PRO A 60 10.09 12.19 -14.01
CA PRO A 60 10.89 11.01 -13.77
C PRO A 60 12.39 11.26 -14.03
N GLN A 61 12.70 12.28 -14.82
CA GLN A 61 14.03 12.81 -15.01
C GLN A 61 13.95 14.29 -15.38
N CYS A 62 14.91 15.09 -14.92
CA CYS A 62 15.06 16.49 -15.29
C CYS A 62 16.54 16.80 -15.52
N HIS A 63 16.90 17.34 -16.68
CA HIS A 63 18.30 17.66 -17.03
C HIS A 63 19.29 16.50 -16.77
N ASN A 64 18.92 15.28 -17.19
CA ASN A 64 19.71 14.07 -16.96
C ASN A 64 19.90 13.67 -15.48
N VAL A 65 19.18 14.29 -14.55
CA VAL A 65 19.08 13.89 -13.15
C VAL A 65 17.88 12.97 -12.98
N PRO A 66 18.07 11.71 -12.54
CA PRO A 66 16.95 10.81 -12.21
C PRO A 66 16.10 11.38 -11.08
N GLY A 67 14.78 11.33 -11.22
CA GLY A 67 13.86 11.63 -10.12
C GLY A 67 13.83 10.50 -9.09
N VAL A 68 13.32 10.81 -7.90
CA VAL A 68 13.06 9.85 -6.83
C VAL A 68 11.56 9.66 -6.71
N TRP A 69 11.08 8.42 -6.68
CA TRP A 69 9.68 8.05 -6.43
C TRP A 69 9.60 6.94 -5.39
#